data_AF-A0A3A4XCN9-F1
#
_entry.id   AF-A0A3A4XCN9-F1
#
_cell.length_a   1.000
_cell.length_b   1.000
_cell.length_c   1.000
_cell.angle_alpha   90.00
_cell.angle_beta   90.00
_cell.angle_gamma   90.00
#
_symmetry.space_group_name_H-M   'P 1'
#
loop_
_entity.id
_entity.type
_entity.pdbx_description
1 polymer ?
#
loop_
_entity_poly.entity_id
_entity_poly.type
_entity_poly.pdbx_seq_one_letter_code
_entity_poly.pdbx_strand_id
1 'polypeptide(L)' 'MRKKRVEAPDVDDSRPPKEPEIDHSPKAITLRDQIIFGVKLFAVFGIIFLMFWLYEKYLA' A
#
# COMPACT_ATOMS: atom_id res chain seq x y z
N MET A 1 -52.20 27.67 -3.66
CA MET A 1 -50.75 27.49 -3.87
C MET A 1 -50.23 26.49 -2.83
N ARG A 2 -50.11 25.18 -3.17
CA ARG A 2 -49.65 24.13 -2.24
C ARG A 2 -48.13 24.03 -2.31
N LYS A 3 -47.43 24.30 -1.21
CA LYS A 3 -45.97 24.11 -1.10
C LYS A 3 -45.70 22.60 -0.95
N LYS A 4 -45.05 21.98 -1.95
CA LYS A 4 -44.47 20.63 -1.84
C LYS A 4 -43.20 20.74 -1.00
N ARG A 5 -43.21 20.16 0.20
CA ARG A 5 -42.00 19.90 0.98
C ARG A 5 -41.30 18.71 0.31
N VAL A 6 -40.07 18.92 -0.15
CA VAL A 6 -39.21 17.85 -0.67
C VAL A 6 -38.77 17.02 0.53
N GLU A 7 -39.24 15.78 0.57
CA GLU A 7 -38.84 14.76 1.53
C GLU A 7 -37.42 14.32 1.14
N ALA A 8 -36.44 14.54 2.03
CA ALA A 8 -35.07 14.10 1.83
C ALA A 8 -35.00 12.56 1.96
N PRO A 9 -34.10 11.87 1.24
CA PRO A 9 -33.99 10.43 1.36
C PRO A 9 -33.51 10.07 2.78
N ASP A 10 -34.29 9.21 3.45
CA ASP A 10 -33.94 8.62 4.74
C ASP A 10 -32.55 7.96 4.64
N VAL A 11 -31.58 8.58 5.31
CA VAL A 11 -30.30 7.94 5.62
C VAL A 11 -30.61 6.95 6.75
N ASP A 12 -30.81 5.70 6.37
CA ASP A 12 -30.98 4.55 7.28
C ASP A 12 -29.67 4.34 8.07
N ASP A 13 -29.52 5.06 9.19
CA ASP A 13 -28.42 4.97 10.16
C ASP A 13 -28.41 3.63 10.94
N SER A 14 -29.28 2.67 10.61
CA SER A 14 -29.47 1.43 11.35
C SER A 14 -28.55 0.28 10.92
N ARG A 15 -27.66 0.51 9.93
CA ARG A 15 -26.78 -0.54 9.40
C ARG A 15 -25.40 -0.43 10.04
N PRO A 16 -24.90 -1.48 10.71
CA PRO A 16 -23.50 -1.49 11.15
C PRO A 16 -22.60 -1.26 9.93
N PRO A 17 -21.47 -0.52 10.06
CA PRO A 17 -20.55 -0.30 8.97
C PRO A 17 -20.19 -1.67 8.40
N LYS A 18 -20.54 -1.92 7.13
CA LYS A 18 -20.18 -3.14 6.44
C LYS A 18 -18.65 -3.22 6.47
N GLU A 19 -18.10 -4.14 7.26
CA GLU A 19 -16.65 -4.32 7.36
C GLU A 19 -16.08 -4.45 5.94
N PRO A 20 -14.95 -3.79 5.63
CA PRO A 20 -14.36 -3.91 4.31
C PRO A 20 -14.03 -5.38 4.07
N GLU A 21 -14.76 -6.03 3.16
CA GLU A 21 -14.46 -7.38 2.68
C GLU A 21 -13.04 -7.34 2.11
N ILE A 22 -12.10 -7.91 2.86
CA ILE A 22 -10.71 -8.00 2.43
C ILE A 22 -10.67 -9.03 1.31
N ASP A 23 -10.45 -8.56 0.09
CA ASP A 23 -10.24 -9.45 -1.04
C ASP A 23 -8.91 -10.20 -0.84
N HIS A 24 -9.03 -11.49 -0.52
CA HIS A 24 -7.90 -12.41 -0.32
C HIS A 24 -7.40 -13.04 -1.62
N SER A 25 -7.87 -12.57 -2.78
CA SER A 25 -7.39 -13.04 -4.07
C SER A 25 -5.89 -12.76 -4.24
N PRO A 26 -5.10 -13.70 -4.80
CA PRO A 26 -3.67 -13.50 -5.01
C PRO A 26 -3.46 -12.28 -5.91
N LYS A 27 -2.92 -11.21 -5.34
CA LYS A 27 -2.62 -9.99 -6.07
C LYS A 27 -1.63 -10.31 -7.18
N ALA A 28 -2.05 -10.12 -8.43
CA ALA A 28 -1.18 -10.31 -9.58
C ALA A 28 0.02 -9.37 -9.44
N ILE A 29 1.21 -9.95 -9.34
CA ILE A 29 2.46 -9.19 -9.28
C ILE A 29 2.62 -8.46 -10.60
N THR A 30 2.66 -7.13 -10.55
CA THR A 30 2.87 -6.31 -11.75
C THR A 30 4.36 -6.13 -12.02
N LEU A 31 4.71 -5.81 -13.27
CA LEU A 31 6.09 -5.51 -13.67
C LEU A 31 6.69 -4.34 -12.86
N ARG A 32 5.84 -3.37 -12.48
CA ARG A 32 6.24 -2.27 -11.59
C ARG A 32 6.61 -2.77 -10.20
N ASP A 33 5.83 -3.68 -9.63
CA ASP A 33 6.12 -4.25 -8.31
C ASP A 33 7.44 -5.02 -8.31
N GLN A 34 7.74 -5.74 -9.40
CA GLN A 34 9.02 -6.44 -9.57
C GLN A 34 10.20 -5.47 -9.63
N ILE A 35 10.08 -4.35 -10.36
CA ILE A 35 11.11 -3.32 -10.42
C ILE A 35 11.34 -2.71 -9.04
N ILE A 36 10.27 -2.32 -8.35
CA ILE A 36 10.36 -1.73 -7.00
C ILE A 36 11.05 -2.69 -6.04
N PHE A 37 10.67 -3.97 -6.09
CA PHE A 37 11.28 -5.00 -5.27
C PHE A 37 12.76 -5.21 -5.61
N GLY A 38 13.10 -5.25 -6.90
CA GLY A 38 14.47 -5.37 -7.38
C GLY A 38 15.35 -4.20 -6.95
N VAL A 39 14.87 -2.96 -7.08
CA VAL A 39 15.58 -1.76 -6.61
C VAL A 39 15.80 -1.81 -5.10
N LYS A 40 14.79 -2.24 -4.34
CA LYS A 40 14.90 -2.38 -2.88
C LYS A 40 15.96 -3.41 -2.49
N LEU A 41 15.99 -4.56 -3.15
CA LEU A 41 17.02 -5.57 -2.94
C LEU A 41 18.42 -5.05 -3.30
N PHE A 42 18.54 -4.42 -4.46
CA PHE A 42 19.81 -3.85 -4.92
C PHE A 42 20.36 -2.82 -3.92
N ALA A 43 19.51 -1.95 -3.37
CA ALA A 43 19.92 -0.98 -2.35
C ALA A 43 20.47 -1.67 -1.09
N VAL A 44 19.81 -2.73 -0.61
CA VAL A 44 20.27 -3.49 0.57
C VAL A 44 21.62 -4.14 0.31
N PHE A 45 21.78 -4.84 -0.82
CA PHE A 45 23.06 -5.45 -1.18
C PHE A 45 24.16 -4.41 -1.39
N GLY A 46 23.85 -3.28 -2.02
CA GLY A 46 24.77 -2.18 -2.23
C GLY A 46 25.29 -1.61 -0.91
N ILE A 47 24.43 -1.42 0.09
CA ILE A 47 24.84 -0.96 1.43
C ILE A 47 25.76 -1.99 2.09
N ILE A 48 25.40 -3.27 2.05
CA ILE A 48 26.23 -4.34 2.65
C ILE A 48 27.61 -4.38 2.00
N PHE A 49 27.66 -4.37 0.66
CA PHE A 49 28.93 -4.33 -0.09
C PHE A 49 29.75 -3.09 0.25
N LEU A 50 29.11 -1.91 0.33
CA LEU A 50 29.79 -0.67 0.70
C LEU A 50 30.38 -0.76 2.11
N MET A 51 29.65 -1.34 3.08
CA MET A 51 30.18 -1.55 4.43
C MET A 51 31.39 -2.47 4.43
N PHE A 52 31.35 -3.59 3.70
CA PHE A 52 32.51 -4.48 3.57
C PHE A 52 33.70 -3.78 2.92
N TRP A 53 33.47 -3.01 1.85
CA TRP A 53 34.51 -2.23 1.22
C TRP A 53 35.14 -1.25 2.20
N LEU A 54 34.34 -0.46 2.91
CA LEU A 54 34.84 0.51 3.89
C LEU A 54 35.62 -0.20 5.01
N TYR A 55 35.13 -1.35 5.49
CA TYR A 55 35.87 -2.15 6.45
C TYR A 55 37.24 -2.56 5.91
N GLU A 56 37.30 -3.13 4.70
CA GLU A 56 38.57 -3.54 4.10
C GLU A 56 39.50 -2.35 3.85
N LYS A 57 38.95 -1.17 3.50
CA LYS A 57 39.77 0.00 3.17
C LYS A 57 40.36 0.70 4.39
N TYR A 58 39.68 0.64 5.53
CA TYR A 58 40.01 1.45 6.71
C TYR A 58 40.35 0.65 7.97
N LEU A 59 39.89 -0.60 8.09
CA LEU A 59 40.01 -1.42 9.31
C LEU A 59 40.82 -2.72 9.09
N ALA A 60 40.92 -3.21 7.85
CA ALA A 60 41.81 -4.31 7.48
C ALA A 60 43.13 -3.77 6.91
#